data_AF-A0A1Q9P1I6-F1
#
_entry.id   AF-A0A1Q9P1I6-F1
#
_cell.length_a   1.000
_cell.length_b   1.000
_cell.length_c   1.000
_cell.angle_alpha   90.00
_cell.angle_beta   90.00
_cell.angle_gamma   90.00
#
_symmetry.space_group_name_H-M   'P 1'
#
loop_
_entity.id
_entity.type
_entity.pdbx_description
1 polymer ?
#
loop_
_entity_poly.entity_id
_entity_poly.type
_entity_poly.pdbx_seq_one_letter_code
_entity_poly.pdbx_strand_id
1 'polypeptide(L)'
;MPDATLQDRSINTIRFLSADAVQRANSGHPGMPMGAAAMAYALWTRHLRFNPKNPDWWDRDRFILSGGHGSMLLYSLLYLTGYGITIEDIKDFRQLGCKT
;
A
#
# COMPACT_ATOMS: atom_id res chain seq x y z
N MET A 1 9.28 -6.87 -20.98
CA MET A 1 8.71 -5.73 -20.23
C MET A 1 7.34 -6.16 -19.74
N PRO A 2 6.92 -5.87 -18.49
CA PRO A 2 5.52 -6.06 -18.10
C PRO A 2 4.63 -5.28 -19.07
N ASP A 3 3.43 -5.79 -19.33
CA ASP A 3 2.42 -5.08 -20.09
C ASP A 3 2.21 -3.69 -19.47
N ALA A 4 2.50 -2.64 -20.24
CA ALA A 4 2.40 -1.25 -19.80
C ALA A 4 1.00 -0.96 -19.24
N THR A 5 -0.02 -1.60 -19.81
CA THR A 5 -1.40 -1.52 -19.33
C THR A 5 -1.57 -2.07 -17.92
N LEU A 6 -0.97 -3.22 -17.60
CA LEU A 6 -1.06 -3.81 -16.26
C LEU A 6 -0.31 -2.96 -15.23
N GLN A 7 0.88 -2.45 -15.59
CA GLN A 7 1.65 -1.57 -14.72
C GLN A 7 0.83 -0.32 -14.34
N ASP A 8 0.25 0.37 -15.32
CA ASP A 8 -0.54 1.57 -15.07
C ASP A 8 -1.79 1.28 -14.25
N ARG A 9 -2.43 0.13 -14.50
CA ARG A 9 -3.55 -0.34 -13.68
C ARG A 9 -3.13 -0.57 -12.23
N SER A 10 -2.02 -1.27 -11.98
CA SER A 10 -1.53 -1.50 -10.62
C SER A 10 -1.18 -0.20 -9.89
N ILE A 11 -0.53 0.75 -10.56
CA ILE A 11 -0.21 2.06 -9.99
C ILE A 11 -1.50 2.81 -9.65
N ASN A 12 -2.48 2.82 -10.55
CA ASN A 12 -3.77 3.45 -10.29
C ASN A 12 -4.56 2.72 -9.19
N THR A 13 -4.48 1.40 -9.08
CA THR A 13 -5.08 0.66 -7.97
C THR A 13 -4.53 1.14 -6.62
N ILE A 14 -3.22 1.36 -6.50
CA ILE A 14 -2.63 1.92 -5.27
C ILE A 14 -3.19 3.32 -4.98
N ARG A 15 -3.30 4.17 -6.01
CA ARG A 15 -3.84 5.54 -5.87
C ARG A 15 -5.29 5.52 -5.38
N PHE A 16 -6.15 4.75 -6.04
CA PHE A 16 -7.58 4.73 -5.75
C PHE A 16 -7.92 3.99 -4.47
N LEU A 17 -7.23 2.88 -4.13
CA LEU A 17 -7.38 2.26 -2.80
C LEU A 17 -7.07 3.26 -1.69
N SER A 18 -6.00 4.05 -1.85
CA SER A 18 -5.64 5.05 -0.86
C SER A 18 -6.62 6.22 -0.79
N ALA A 19 -7.04 6.75 -1.95
CA ALA A 19 -7.97 7.87 -2.02
C ALA A 19 -9.37 7.49 -1.48
N ASP A 20 -9.89 6.33 -1.88
CA ASP A 20 -11.23 5.88 -1.49
C ASP A 20 -11.29 5.56 0.02
N ALA A 21 -10.24 4.95 0.59
CA ALA A 21 -10.18 4.69 2.02
C ALA A 21 -10.11 5.99 2.84
N VAL A 22 -9.29 6.95 2.42
CA VAL A 22 -9.22 8.29 3.06
C VAL A 22 -10.58 8.99 2.97
N GLN A 23 -11.23 8.94 1.80
CA GLN A 23 -12.54 9.53 1.58
C GLN A 23 -13.61 8.88 2.46
N ARG A 24 -13.62 7.55 2.55
CA ARG A 24 -14.57 6.79 3.39
C ARG A 24 -14.36 7.08 4.87
N ALA A 25 -13.11 7.17 5.33
CA ALA A 25 -12.78 7.53 6.70
C ALA A 25 -13.06 9.00 7.03
N ASN A 26 -13.30 9.83 6.00
CA ASN A 26 -13.35 11.30 6.10
C ASN A 26 -12.13 11.87 6.84
N SER A 27 -10.97 11.22 6.70
CA SER A 27 -9.75 11.49 7.46
C SER A 27 -8.54 10.85 6.79
N GLY A 28 -7.44 11.58 6.65
CA GLY A 28 -6.16 11.07 6.15
C GLY A 28 -5.51 11.97 5.09
N HIS A 29 -4.47 11.45 4.44
CA HIS A 29 -3.66 12.22 3.48
C HIS A 29 -3.59 11.49 2.13
N PRO A 30 -4.40 11.86 1.13
CA PRO A 30 -4.45 11.16 -0.15
C PRO A 30 -3.34 11.63 -1.11
N GLY A 31 -2.85 12.88 -0.96
CA GLY A 31 -1.90 13.47 -1.89
C GLY A 31 -0.57 12.73 -2.00
N MET A 32 0.01 12.32 -0.87
CA MET A 32 1.27 11.58 -0.87
C MET A 32 1.13 10.18 -1.51
N PRO A 33 0.12 9.35 -1.15
CA PRO A 33 -0.17 8.12 -1.89
C PRO A 33 -0.34 8.32 -3.40
N MET A 34 -1.03 9.38 -3.83
CA MET A 34 -1.23 9.68 -5.26
C MET A 34 0.10 9.94 -6.00
N GLY A 35 0.98 10.73 -5.39
CA GLY A 35 2.28 11.09 -5.97
C GLY A 35 3.32 9.97 -5.89
N ALA A 36 3.34 9.19 -4.82
CA ALA A 36 4.35 8.17 -4.57
C ALA A 36 3.99 6.77 -5.12
N ALA A 37 2.75 6.54 -5.59
CA ALA A 37 2.30 5.22 -6.06
C ALA A 37 3.21 4.56 -7.10
N ALA A 38 3.71 5.33 -8.08
CA ALA A 38 4.59 4.79 -9.12
C ALA A 38 5.95 4.33 -8.57
N MET A 39 6.56 5.15 -7.70
CA MET A 39 7.81 4.80 -7.01
C MET A 39 7.61 3.60 -6.09
N ALA A 40 6.52 3.59 -5.32
CA ALA A 40 6.20 2.49 -4.42
C ALA A 40 5.98 1.18 -5.19
N TYR A 41 5.23 1.22 -6.30
CA TYR A 41 5.06 0.07 -7.19
C TYR A 41 6.41 -0.45 -7.69
N ALA A 42 7.27 0.42 -8.22
CA ALA A 42 8.58 0.01 -8.72
C ALA A 42 9.42 -0.66 -7.62
N LEU A 43 9.49 -0.03 -6.44
CA LEU A 43 10.24 -0.55 -5.30
C LEU A 43 9.72 -1.92 -4.83
N TRP A 44 8.41 -2.04 -4.57
CA TRP A 44 7.80 -3.24 -4.02
C TRP A 44 7.64 -4.39 -5.01
N THR A 45 7.60 -4.13 -6.32
CA THR A 45 7.42 -5.21 -7.31
C THR A 45 8.71 -5.64 -8.00
N ARG A 46 9.77 -4.82 -7.96
CA ARG A 46 11.01 -5.08 -8.71
C ARG A 46 12.27 -5.12 -7.87
N HIS A 47 12.28 -4.48 -6.70
CA HIS A 47 13.53 -4.24 -5.97
C HIS A 47 13.55 -4.85 -4.57
N LEU A 48 12.42 -4.90 -3.86
CA LEU A 48 12.38 -5.49 -2.52
C LEU A 48 12.32 -7.01 -2.56
N ARG A 49 13.19 -7.64 -1.76
CA ARG A 49 13.09 -9.04 -1.37
C ARG A 49 12.23 -9.13 -0.11
N PHE A 50 11.03 -9.70 -0.23
CA PHE A 50 10.14 -9.90 0.90
C PHE A 50 9.30 -11.16 0.71
N ASN A 51 8.76 -11.67 1.82
CA ASN A 51 7.81 -12.78 1.81
C ASN A 51 6.59 -12.39 2.64
N PRO A 52 5.45 -12.09 2.02
CA PRO A 52 4.24 -11.69 2.74
C PRO A 52 3.69 -12.81 3.65
N LYS A 53 3.98 -14.08 3.34
CA LYS A 53 3.59 -15.24 4.15
C LYS A 53 4.54 -15.49 5.34
N ASN A 54 5.71 -14.87 5.34
CA ASN A 54 6.65 -14.90 6.45
C ASN A 54 7.27 -13.51 6.67
N PRO A 55 6.52 -12.57 7.27
CA PRO A 55 7.01 -11.23 7.57
C PRO A 55 8.24 -11.21 8.50
N ASP A 56 8.47 -12.28 9.26
CA ASP A 56 9.60 -12.42 10.17
C ASP A 56 10.85 -13.03 9.52
N TRP A 57 10.81 -13.29 8.19
CA TRP A 57 11.97 -13.75 7.45
C TRP A 57 13.17 -12.83 7.68
N TRP A 58 14.25 -13.42 8.20
CA TRP A 58 15.41 -12.71 8.72
C TRP A 58 16.18 -11.89 7.67
N ASP A 59 16.26 -12.37 6.42
CA ASP A 59 17.02 -11.72 5.32
C ASP A 59 16.14 -10.88 4.38
N ARG A 60 14.89 -10.59 4.78
CA ARG A 60 14.04 -9.70 3.99
C ARG A 60 14.60 -8.28 3.98
N ASP A 61 14.39 -7.57 2.89
CA ASP A 61 14.65 -6.14 2.85
C ASP A 61 13.62 -5.39 3.72
N ARG A 62 14.05 -4.31 4.38
CA ARG A 62 13.23 -3.55 5.34
C ARG A 62 12.77 -2.24 4.73
N PHE A 63 11.47 -2.12 4.50
CA PHE A 63 10.84 -0.88 4.05
C PHE A 63 10.39 -0.04 5.24
N ILE A 64 10.75 1.24 5.26
CA ILE A 64 10.33 2.20 6.29
C ILE A 64 9.67 3.41 5.60
N LEU A 65 8.39 3.65 5.86
CA LEU A 65 7.68 4.84 5.40
C LEU A 65 7.87 5.98 6.42
N SER A 66 8.95 6.76 6.27
CA SER A 66 9.24 7.90 7.16
C SER A 66 8.12 8.96 7.14
N GLY A 67 7.55 9.24 5.96
CA GLY A 67 6.36 10.09 5.81
C GLY A 67 5.08 9.38 6.26
N GLY A 68 4.98 9.00 7.53
CA GLY A 68 3.92 8.16 8.07
C GLY A 68 2.49 8.71 7.90
N HIS A 69 2.34 10.01 7.60
CA HIS A 69 1.05 10.61 7.27
C HIS A 69 0.39 9.97 6.03
N GLY A 70 1.19 9.42 5.10
CA GLY A 70 0.73 8.67 3.93
C GLY A 70 0.47 7.19 4.20
N SER A 71 0.06 6.83 5.42
CA SER A 71 -0.12 5.43 5.85
C SER A 71 -0.97 4.58 4.90
N MET A 72 -1.99 5.15 4.25
CA MET A 72 -2.79 4.42 3.26
C MET A 72 -2.00 3.89 2.06
N LEU A 73 -0.88 4.54 1.69
CA LEU A 73 0.03 3.98 0.70
C LEU A 73 0.59 2.64 1.18
N LEU A 74 1.05 2.58 2.43
CA LEU A 74 1.60 1.36 3.03
C LEU A 74 0.54 0.26 3.12
N TYR A 75 -0.66 0.56 3.63
CA TYR A 75 -1.73 -0.45 3.73
C TYR A 75 -2.18 -0.96 2.36
N SER A 76 -2.26 -0.09 1.35
CA SER A 76 -2.55 -0.50 -0.03
C SER A 76 -1.49 -1.47 -0.55
N LEU A 77 -0.21 -1.21 -0.31
CA LEU A 77 0.89 -2.09 -0.72
C LEU A 77 0.84 -3.43 0.02
N LEU A 78 0.62 -3.41 1.33
CA LEU A 78 0.51 -4.62 2.15
C LEU A 78 -0.65 -5.52 1.67
N TYR A 79 -1.83 -4.94 1.43
CA TYR A 79 -2.97 -5.65 0.86
C TYR A 79 -2.65 -6.25 -0.52
N LEU A 80 -2.15 -5.43 -1.46
CA LEU A 80 -1.90 -5.86 -2.83
C LEU A 80 -0.77 -6.89 -2.95
N THR A 81 0.18 -6.88 -2.02
CA THR A 81 1.29 -7.83 -2.00
C THR A 81 1.01 -9.07 -1.15
N GLY A 82 -0.18 -9.18 -0.55
CA GLY A 82 -0.65 -10.39 0.12
C GLY A 82 -0.24 -10.52 1.59
N TYR A 83 0.12 -9.42 2.26
CA TYR A 83 0.19 -9.39 3.72
C TYR A 83 -1.21 -9.53 4.31
N GLY A 84 -1.31 -9.82 5.61
CA GLY A 84 -2.58 -10.07 6.33
C GLY A 84 -3.53 -8.88 6.50
N ILE A 85 -3.45 -7.87 5.62
CA ILE A 85 -4.43 -6.77 5.51
C ILE A 85 -5.51 -7.23 4.54
N THR A 86 -6.78 -7.14 4.94
CA THR A 86 -7.92 -7.45 4.06
C THR A 86 -8.50 -6.20 3.42
N ILE A 87 -9.45 -6.37 2.50
CA ILE A 87 -10.18 -5.23 1.93
C ILE A 87 -11.11 -4.57 2.96
N GLU A 88 -11.60 -5.33 3.95
CA GLU A 88 -12.34 -4.79 5.09
C GLU A 88 -11.45 -3.91 5.97
N ASP A 89 -10.22 -4.36 6.26
CA ASP A 89 -9.24 -3.53 6.97
C ASP A 89 -9.02 -2.19 6.22
N ILE A 90 -8.92 -2.18 4.88
CA ILE A 90 -8.82 -0.93 4.10
C ILE A 90 -10.09 -0.07 4.22
N LYS A 91 -11.28 -0.67 4.16
CA LYS A 91 -12.55 0.05 4.28
C LYS A 91 -12.75 0.68 5.65
N ASP A 92 -12.14 0.09 6.68
CA ASP A 92 -12.24 0.56 8.07
C ASP A 92 -11.02 1.38 8.50
N PHE A 93 -10.32 1.99 7.54
CA PHE A 93 -9.22 2.91 7.81
C PHE A 93 -9.62 3.99 8.84
N ARG A 94 -8.76 4.17 9.86
CA ARG A 94 -8.94 5.11 10.98
C ARG A 94 -10.22 4.91 11.78
N GLN A 95 -10.82 3.73 11.73
CA GLN A 95 -11.93 3.37 12.61
C GLN A 95 -11.41 2.70 13.88
N LEU A 96 -12.19 2.81 14.96
CA LEU A 96 -11.79 2.30 16.27
C LEU A 96 -11.67 0.77 16.25
N GLY A 97 -10.52 0.25 16.68
CA GLY A 97 -10.26 -1.20 16.75
C GLY A 97 -9.75 -1.82 15.45
N CYS A 98 -9.55 -1.01 14.40
CA CYS A 98 -9.08 -1.47 13.10
C CYS A 98 -7.55 -1.54 13.04
N LYS A 99 -7.03 -2.35 12.11
CA LYS A 99 -5.58 -2.51 11.90
C LYS A 99 -4.95 -1.36 11.12
N THR A 100 -5.77 -0.45 10.59
CA THR A 100 -5.45 0.54 9.56
C THR A 100 -5.75 1.97 10.00
#